data_AF-A0A2J0LLJ3-F1
#
_entry.id   AF-A0A2J0LLJ3-F1
#
_cell.length_a   1.000
_cell.length_b   1.000
_cell.length_c   1.000
_cell.angle_alpha   90.00
_cell.angle_beta   90.00
_cell.angle_gamma   90.00
#
_symmetry.space_group_name_H-M   'P 1'
#
loop_
_entity.id
_entity.type
_entity.pdbx_description
1 polymer ?
#
loop_
_entity_poly.entity_id
_entity_poly.type
_entity_poly.pdbx_seq_one_letter_code
_entity_poly.pdbx_strand_id
1 'polypeptide(L)'
;MSRYPAIRRILIVTLFLNWLVAAAKIIYGLLTKSMSMSADGFHSLSDGASNIAGLIGIFIASRPVDKFHPYGHKKFETYASIAIAVILFLISFNLLKEAVGRFFNPTLPSVTVFSFGIMVATMAINYFVMTYEKIAGLRFKSDILIADSLHTKSDMLASGSVVFALIAARFGLPQMDLLAGIFISIMIAFCAVRIIKDSTKILCDGLAIDCDNVKNVIKGIPDVKRCHKIRTRGRPDDIHVDLHVSVDTNMHVDKAHAISHKIQDKIKRSIPGVTDVIVHIEPF
;
A
#
# COMPACT_ATOMS: atom_id res chain seq x y z
N MET A 1 29.73 3.45 4.09
CA MET A 1 28.92 3.73 2.88
C MET A 1 27.47 3.87 3.32
N SER A 2 26.76 4.92 2.90
CA SER A 2 25.35 5.08 3.27
C SER A 2 24.56 3.83 2.84
N ARG A 3 23.67 3.34 3.71
CA ARG A 3 22.86 2.13 3.43
C ARG A 3 21.84 2.34 2.31
N TYR A 4 21.44 3.59 2.07
CA TYR A 4 20.34 3.95 1.18
C TYR A 4 20.57 3.62 -0.31
N PRO A 5 21.75 3.86 -0.92
CA PRO A 5 22.01 3.45 -2.30
C PRO A 5 21.99 1.93 -2.51
N ALA A 6 22.46 1.15 -1.53
CA ALA A 6 22.42 -0.31 -1.58
C ALA A 6 20.98 -0.82 -1.51
N ILE A 7 20.16 -0.31 -0.57
CA ILE A 7 18.74 -0.66 -0.45
C ILE A 7 17.98 -0.28 -1.73
N ARG A 8 18.20 0.92 -2.28
CA ARG A 8 17.56 1.35 -3.53
C ARG A 8 17.91 0.42 -4.71
N ARG A 9 19.18 0.01 -4.81
CA ARG A 9 19.62 -0.92 -5.86
C ARG A 9 18.92 -2.27 -5.74
N ILE A 10 18.77 -2.78 -4.51
CA ILE A 10 18.06 -4.03 -4.24
C ILE A 10 16.61 -3.91 -4.70
N LEU A 11 15.89 -2.88 -4.25
CA LEU A 11 14.48 -2.65 -4.62
C LEU A 11 14.27 -2.52 -6.14
N ILE A 12 15.20 -1.88 -6.85
CA ILE A 12 15.12 -1.78 -8.32
C ILE A 12 15.33 -3.16 -8.96
N VAL A 13 16.31 -3.93 -8.52
CA VAL A 13 16.57 -5.27 -9.05
C VAL A 13 15.39 -6.21 -8.78
N THR A 14 14.81 -6.18 -7.58
CA THR A 14 13.67 -7.03 -7.22
C THR A 14 12.41 -6.62 -7.99
N LEU A 15 12.18 -5.32 -8.20
CA LEU A 15 11.13 -4.81 -9.08
C LEU A 15 11.24 -5.38 -10.50
N PHE A 16 12.43 -5.35 -11.12
CA PHE A 16 12.64 -5.88 -12.47
C PHE A 16 12.41 -7.40 -12.52
N LEU A 17 12.84 -8.15 -11.50
CA LEU A 17 12.60 -9.59 -11.42
C LEU A 17 11.10 -9.91 -11.29
N ASN A 18 10.38 -9.18 -10.43
CA ASN A 18 8.94 -9.37 -10.24
C ASN A 18 8.16 -9.08 -11.53
N TRP A 19 8.57 -8.04 -12.28
CA TRP A 19 7.99 -7.73 -13.58
C TRP A 19 8.25 -8.83 -14.63
N LEU A 20 9.47 -9.36 -14.68
CA LEU A 20 9.81 -10.46 -15.57
C LEU A 20 8.96 -11.70 -15.25
N VAL A 21 8.83 -12.03 -13.96
CA VAL A 21 7.98 -13.13 -13.48
C VAL A 21 6.51 -12.91 -13.85
N ALA A 22 5.99 -11.71 -13.61
CA ALA A 22 4.62 -11.35 -13.95
C ALA A 22 4.33 -11.47 -15.45
N ALA A 23 5.21 -10.93 -16.30
CA ALA A 23 5.09 -11.01 -17.74
C ALA A 23 5.11 -12.46 -18.24
N ALA A 24 6.03 -13.29 -17.71
CA ALA A 24 6.10 -14.70 -18.05
C ALA A 24 4.79 -15.44 -17.71
N LYS A 25 4.23 -15.20 -16.52
CA LYS A 25 2.96 -15.79 -16.08
C LYS A 25 1.77 -15.34 -16.93
N ILE A 26 1.66 -14.04 -17.24
CA ILE A 26 0.56 -13.49 -18.05
C ILE A 26 0.62 -14.07 -19.48
N ILE A 27 1.78 -14.00 -20.14
CA ILE A 27 1.93 -14.46 -21.52
C ILE A 27 1.57 -15.95 -21.61
N TYR A 28 2.14 -16.78 -20.74
CA TYR A 28 1.86 -18.21 -20.79
C TYR A 28 0.49 -18.59 -20.25
N GLY A 29 -0.06 -17.87 -19.28
CA GLY A 29 -1.43 -18.06 -18.81
C GLY A 29 -2.45 -17.84 -19.93
N LEU A 30 -2.27 -16.79 -20.72
CA LEU A 30 -3.11 -16.49 -21.88
C LEU A 30 -2.92 -17.54 -23.00
N LEU A 31 -1.68 -17.90 -23.33
CA LEU A 31 -1.38 -18.90 -24.36
C LEU A 31 -1.97 -20.28 -24.01
N THR A 32 -1.87 -20.67 -22.74
CA THR A 32 -2.33 -21.99 -22.26
C THR A 32 -3.79 -22.00 -21.84
N LYS A 33 -4.46 -20.84 -21.92
CA LYS A 33 -5.80 -20.61 -21.39
C LYS A 33 -5.92 -21.04 -19.93
N SER A 34 -4.86 -20.95 -19.13
CA SER A 34 -4.93 -21.17 -17.67
C SER A 34 -5.38 -19.89 -16.99
N MET A 35 -6.53 -19.96 -16.32
CA MET A 35 -7.07 -18.83 -15.61
C MET A 35 -6.25 -18.53 -14.36
N SER A 36 -5.89 -19.58 -13.61
CA SER A 36 -5.13 -19.41 -12.36
C SER A 36 -3.74 -18.81 -12.60
N MET A 37 -3.05 -19.23 -13.66
CA MET A 37 -1.74 -18.68 -14.05
C MET A 37 -1.86 -17.22 -14.53
N SER A 38 -2.89 -16.89 -15.31
CA SER A 38 -3.14 -15.52 -15.74
C SER A 38 -3.45 -14.61 -14.54
N ALA A 39 -4.30 -15.06 -13.63
CA ALA A 39 -4.68 -14.31 -12.43
C ALA A 39 -3.48 -14.05 -11.51
N ASP A 40 -2.64 -15.06 -11.26
CA ASP A 40 -1.39 -14.92 -10.48
C ASP A 40 -0.36 -14.03 -11.19
N GLY A 41 -0.31 -14.05 -12.52
CA GLY A 41 0.50 -13.12 -13.31
C GLY A 41 0.04 -11.67 -13.17
N PHE A 42 -1.27 -11.41 -13.28
CA PHE A 42 -1.83 -10.08 -13.07
C PHE A 42 -1.70 -9.59 -11.62
N HIS A 43 -1.82 -10.49 -10.65
CA HIS A 43 -1.51 -10.20 -9.24
C HIS A 43 -0.04 -9.79 -9.09
N SER A 44 0.91 -10.56 -9.64
CA SER A 44 2.33 -10.21 -9.59
C SER A 44 2.63 -8.87 -10.30
N LEU A 45 1.94 -8.58 -11.41
CA LEU A 45 2.05 -7.30 -12.14
C LEU A 45 1.52 -6.12 -11.32
N SER A 46 0.40 -6.33 -10.61
CA SER A 46 -0.22 -5.36 -9.70
C SER A 46 0.75 -4.86 -8.65
N ASP A 47 1.47 -5.78 -8.04
CA ASP A 47 2.40 -5.47 -6.96
C ASP A 47 3.59 -4.66 -7.51
N GLY A 48 4.11 -5.08 -8.67
CA GLY A 48 5.11 -4.31 -9.39
C GLY A 48 4.63 -2.92 -9.81
N ALA A 49 3.39 -2.78 -10.28
CA ALA A 49 2.81 -1.49 -10.66
C ALA A 49 2.60 -0.59 -9.44
N SER A 50 2.22 -1.17 -8.30
CA SER A 50 2.08 -0.48 -7.01
C SER A 50 3.40 0.12 -6.56
N ASN A 51 4.50 -0.60 -6.71
CA ASN A 51 5.85 -0.09 -6.44
C ASN A 51 6.22 1.09 -7.35
N ILE A 52 5.90 1.03 -8.66
CA ILE A 52 6.20 2.12 -9.58
C ILE A 52 5.34 3.35 -9.30
N ALA A 53 4.03 3.21 -9.14
CA ALA A 53 3.21 4.38 -8.86
C ALA A 53 3.45 4.91 -7.43
N GLY A 54 3.92 4.07 -6.51
CA GLY A 54 4.53 4.52 -5.25
C GLY A 54 5.76 5.40 -5.50
N LEU A 55 6.70 4.97 -6.35
CA LEU A 55 7.89 5.78 -6.69
C LEU A 55 7.53 7.10 -7.38
N ILE A 56 6.60 7.07 -8.35
CA ILE A 56 6.13 8.28 -9.04
C ILE A 56 5.37 9.19 -8.06
N GLY A 57 4.50 8.59 -7.24
CA GLY A 57 3.75 9.28 -6.20
C GLY A 57 4.67 9.99 -5.22
N ILE A 58 5.72 9.31 -4.71
CA ILE A 58 6.75 9.87 -3.85
C ILE A 58 7.52 10.99 -4.58
N PHE A 59 7.89 10.79 -5.85
CA PHE A 59 8.61 11.81 -6.61
C PHE A 59 7.80 13.11 -6.70
N ILE A 60 6.52 13.04 -7.04
CA ILE A 60 5.63 14.21 -7.09
C ILE A 60 5.38 14.76 -5.68
N ALA A 61 5.12 13.89 -4.70
CA ALA A 61 4.84 14.24 -3.32
C ALA A 61 6.04 14.88 -2.59
N SER A 62 7.26 14.61 -3.04
CA SER A 62 8.49 15.20 -2.49
C SER A 62 8.73 16.64 -2.95
N ARG A 63 7.94 17.15 -3.90
CA ARG A 63 8.04 18.54 -4.33
C ARG A 63 7.69 19.49 -3.18
N PRO A 64 8.47 20.56 -2.98
CA PRO A 64 8.21 21.53 -1.93
C PRO A 64 6.86 22.22 -2.16
N VAL A 65 6.39 22.89 -1.10
CA VAL A 65 5.20 23.75 -1.14
C VAL A 65 5.37 24.80 -2.24
N ASP A 66 4.32 25.02 -3.02
CA ASP A 66 4.29 26.06 -4.05
C ASP A 66 3.05 26.98 -3.87
N LYS A 67 2.95 28.01 -4.71
CA LYS A 67 1.85 29.00 -4.63
C LYS A 67 0.45 28.39 -4.86
N PHE A 68 0.35 27.34 -5.66
CA PHE A 68 -0.91 26.65 -5.96
C PHE A 68 -1.21 25.51 -4.98
N HIS A 69 -0.19 25.01 -4.27
CA HIS A 69 -0.26 23.92 -3.31
C HIS A 69 0.36 24.33 -1.97
N PRO A 70 -0.28 25.23 -1.19
CA PRO A 70 0.25 25.73 0.09
C PRO A 70 0.40 24.66 1.17
N TYR A 71 -0.34 23.54 1.05
CA TYR A 71 -0.22 22.37 1.93
C TYR A 71 0.71 21.28 1.35
N GLY A 72 1.35 21.53 0.21
CA GLY A 72 2.26 20.61 -0.46
C GLY A 72 1.58 19.57 -1.36
N HIS A 73 2.38 18.61 -1.84
CA HIS A 73 2.01 17.67 -2.89
C HIS A 73 1.74 16.24 -2.39
N LYS A 74 1.67 16.04 -1.07
CA LYS A 74 1.62 14.71 -0.44
C LYS A 74 0.41 13.87 -0.84
N LYS A 75 -0.72 14.51 -1.17
CA LYS A 75 -1.95 13.83 -1.65
C LYS A 75 -1.82 13.23 -3.07
N PHE A 76 -0.84 13.65 -3.89
CA PHE A 76 -0.63 13.06 -5.23
C PHE A 76 -0.27 11.58 -5.18
N GLU A 77 0.38 11.12 -4.10
CA GLU A 77 0.63 9.70 -3.89
C GLU A 77 -0.67 8.94 -3.63
N THR A 78 -1.62 9.52 -2.88
CA THR A 78 -2.96 8.93 -2.68
C THR A 78 -3.73 8.82 -3.99
N TYR A 79 -3.64 9.81 -4.88
CA TYR A 79 -4.23 9.72 -6.22
C TYR A 79 -3.58 8.60 -7.06
N ALA A 80 -2.26 8.44 -6.99
CA ALA A 80 -1.57 7.35 -7.66
C ALA A 80 -2.04 5.97 -7.15
N SER A 81 -2.20 5.81 -5.83
CA SER A 81 -2.75 4.59 -5.23
C SER A 81 -4.16 4.26 -5.73
N ILE A 82 -5.04 5.27 -5.85
CA ILE A 82 -6.39 5.07 -6.41
C ILE A 82 -6.32 4.66 -7.88
N ALA A 83 -5.48 5.31 -8.69
CA ALA A 83 -5.35 4.98 -10.11
C ALA A 83 -4.92 3.53 -10.33
N ILE A 84 -3.95 3.04 -9.55
CA ILE A 84 -3.56 1.62 -9.56
C ILE A 84 -4.76 0.76 -9.17
N ALA A 85 -5.40 1.04 -8.03
CA ALA A 85 -6.49 0.21 -7.53
C ALA A 85 -7.66 0.11 -8.53
N VAL A 86 -7.96 1.18 -9.28
CA VAL A 86 -8.96 1.13 -10.37
C VAL A 86 -8.52 0.18 -11.49
N ILE A 87 -7.26 0.24 -11.93
CA ILE A 87 -6.74 -0.70 -12.95
C ILE A 87 -6.86 -2.15 -12.47
N LEU A 88 -6.51 -2.42 -11.19
CA LEU A 88 -6.62 -3.74 -10.60
C LEU A 88 -8.04 -4.26 -10.51
N PHE A 89 -8.97 -3.38 -10.15
CA PHE A 89 -10.39 -3.70 -10.12
C PHE A 89 -10.91 -4.06 -11.52
N LEU A 90 -10.48 -3.34 -12.56
CA LEU A 90 -10.86 -3.66 -13.95
C LEU A 90 -10.28 -5.01 -14.41
N ILE A 91 -9.03 -5.31 -14.05
CA ILE A 91 -8.40 -6.59 -14.37
C ILE A 91 -9.11 -7.74 -13.64
N SER A 92 -9.37 -7.62 -12.35
CA SER A 92 -10.05 -8.66 -11.56
C SER A 92 -11.49 -8.87 -12.02
N PHE A 93 -12.20 -7.79 -12.38
CA PHE A 93 -13.53 -7.87 -12.97
C PHE A 93 -13.52 -8.62 -14.30
N ASN A 94 -12.55 -8.34 -15.18
CA ASN A 94 -12.39 -9.07 -16.44
C ASN A 94 -12.11 -10.56 -16.23
N LEU A 95 -11.23 -10.90 -15.28
CA LEU A 95 -10.95 -12.30 -14.92
C LEU A 95 -12.21 -12.99 -14.39
N LEU A 96 -12.98 -12.35 -13.49
CA LEU A 96 -14.24 -12.89 -12.99
C LEU A 96 -15.27 -13.10 -14.10
N LYS A 97 -15.39 -12.14 -15.03
CA LYS A 97 -16.27 -12.26 -16.20
C LYS A 97 -15.87 -13.46 -17.08
N GLU A 98 -14.57 -13.63 -17.31
CA GLU A 98 -14.04 -14.77 -18.05
C GLU A 98 -14.33 -16.09 -17.30
N ALA A 99 -14.19 -16.10 -15.98
CA ALA A 99 -14.49 -17.27 -15.14
C ALA A 99 -15.95 -17.72 -15.28
N VAL A 100 -16.89 -16.77 -15.24
CA VAL A 100 -18.32 -17.04 -15.45
C VAL A 100 -18.55 -17.58 -16.86
N GLY A 101 -17.90 -16.99 -17.87
CA GLY A 101 -17.98 -17.50 -19.25
C GLY A 101 -17.49 -18.94 -19.38
N ARG A 102 -16.37 -19.27 -18.74
CA ARG A 102 -15.78 -20.62 -18.72
C ARG A 102 -16.60 -21.62 -17.89
N PHE A 103 -17.36 -21.15 -16.90
CA PHE A 103 -18.30 -22.00 -16.16
C PHE A 103 -19.43 -22.49 -17.06
N PHE A 104 -19.97 -21.63 -17.94
CA PHE A 104 -21.02 -22.01 -18.89
C PHE A 104 -20.48 -22.71 -20.15
N ASN A 105 -19.28 -22.37 -20.60
CA ASN A 105 -18.62 -22.97 -21.75
C ASN A 105 -17.21 -23.47 -21.36
N PRO A 106 -17.08 -24.72 -20.88
CA PRO A 106 -15.81 -25.23 -20.37
C PRO A 106 -14.72 -25.23 -21.44
N THR A 107 -13.74 -24.34 -21.30
CA THR A 107 -12.49 -24.39 -22.07
C THR A 107 -11.46 -25.14 -21.25
N LEU A 108 -10.97 -26.27 -21.77
CA LEU A 108 -9.90 -27.03 -21.13
C LEU A 108 -8.59 -26.22 -21.18
N PRO A 109 -7.96 -25.94 -20.02
CA PRO A 109 -6.64 -25.34 -20.02
C PRO A 109 -5.65 -26.33 -20.64
N SER A 110 -4.83 -25.87 -21.58
CA SER A 110 -3.78 -26.70 -22.18
C SER A 110 -2.57 -26.70 -21.25
N VAL A 111 -2.65 -27.48 -20.17
CA VAL A 111 -1.58 -27.62 -19.19
C VAL A 111 -0.43 -28.41 -19.83
N THR A 112 0.63 -27.69 -20.20
CA THR A 112 1.84 -28.28 -20.80
C THR A 112 2.94 -28.42 -19.75
N VAL A 113 3.93 -29.28 -20.03
CA VAL A 113 5.15 -29.39 -19.20
C VAL A 113 5.86 -28.03 -19.10
N PHE A 114 5.76 -27.19 -20.14
CA PHE A 114 6.27 -25.83 -20.14
C PHE A 114 5.56 -24.90 -19.14
N SER A 115 4.23 -25.03 -18.97
CA SER A 115 3.46 -24.28 -17.97
C SER A 115 4.00 -24.54 -16.55
N PHE A 116 4.26 -25.81 -16.22
CA PHE A 116 4.88 -26.19 -14.96
C PHE A 116 6.31 -25.66 -14.81
N GLY A 117 7.12 -25.77 -15.86
CA GLY A 117 8.48 -25.25 -15.87
C GLY A 117 8.54 -23.76 -15.53
N ILE A 118 7.61 -22.97 -16.06
CA ILE A 118 7.51 -21.52 -15.77
C ILE A 118 7.06 -21.26 -14.35
N MET A 119 6.05 -21.99 -13.85
CA MET A 119 5.61 -21.81 -12.47
C MET A 119 6.71 -22.18 -11.46
N VAL A 120 7.46 -23.26 -11.72
CA VAL A 120 8.60 -23.65 -10.88
C VAL A 120 9.73 -22.62 -10.97
N ALA A 121 10.06 -22.16 -12.18
CA ALA A 121 11.10 -21.13 -12.37
C ALA A 121 10.73 -19.82 -11.66
N THR A 122 9.48 -19.38 -11.78
CA THR A 122 8.99 -18.15 -11.13
C THR A 122 8.94 -18.29 -9.61
N MET A 123 8.52 -19.44 -9.08
CA MET A 123 8.63 -19.72 -7.64
C MET A 123 10.09 -19.73 -7.15
N ALA A 124 11.03 -20.28 -7.93
CA ALA A 124 12.45 -20.27 -7.58
C ALA A 124 13.02 -18.84 -7.55
N ILE A 125 12.65 -17.99 -8.52
CA ILE A 125 13.02 -16.58 -8.55
C ILE A 125 12.44 -15.86 -7.32
N ASN A 126 11.15 -16.02 -7.03
CA ASN A 126 10.52 -15.38 -5.87
C ASN A 126 11.13 -15.87 -4.54
N TYR A 127 11.52 -17.14 -4.44
CA TYR A 127 12.23 -17.67 -3.27
C TYR A 127 13.59 -17.02 -3.08
N PHE A 128 14.34 -16.85 -4.18
CA PHE A 128 15.61 -16.15 -4.16
C PHE A 128 15.43 -14.68 -3.75
N VAL A 129 14.47 -13.96 -4.35
CA VAL A 129 14.13 -12.57 -4.03
C VAL A 129 13.78 -12.43 -2.55
N MET A 130 12.84 -13.24 -2.05
CA MET A 130 12.44 -13.26 -0.64
C MET A 130 13.64 -13.46 0.29
N THR A 131 14.50 -14.44 -0.01
CA THR A 131 15.65 -14.74 0.83
C THR A 131 16.67 -13.61 0.80
N TYR A 132 16.92 -13.06 -0.38
CA TYR A 132 17.85 -11.95 -0.58
C TYR A 132 17.39 -10.67 0.13
N GLU A 133 16.12 -10.30 0.00
CA GLU A 133 15.50 -9.17 0.69
C GLU A 133 15.54 -9.36 2.20
N LYS A 134 15.24 -10.56 2.70
CA LYS A 134 15.29 -10.86 4.14
C LYS A 134 16.71 -10.73 4.70
N ILE A 135 17.71 -11.31 4.03
CA ILE A 135 19.12 -11.22 4.46
C ILE A 135 19.58 -9.76 4.43
N ALA A 136 19.26 -9.03 3.36
CA ALA A 136 19.62 -7.62 3.23
C ALA A 136 18.89 -6.74 4.25
N GLY A 137 17.61 -6.99 4.52
CA GLY A 137 16.80 -6.29 5.50
C GLY A 137 17.36 -6.42 6.92
N LEU A 138 17.78 -7.63 7.30
CA LEU A 138 18.46 -7.87 8.57
C LEU A 138 19.86 -7.21 8.61
N ARG A 139 20.63 -7.30 7.52
CA ARG A 139 21.97 -6.71 7.43
C ARG A 139 21.97 -5.18 7.51
N PHE A 140 21.00 -4.53 6.85
CA PHE A 140 20.91 -3.07 6.78
C PHE A 140 19.95 -2.46 7.81
N LYS A 141 19.33 -3.29 8.66
CA LYS A 141 18.26 -2.90 9.60
C LYS A 141 17.18 -2.07 8.90
N SER A 142 16.66 -2.60 7.81
CA SER A 142 15.66 -1.95 6.96
C SER A 142 14.33 -2.68 7.09
N ASP A 143 13.38 -2.05 7.78
CA ASP A 143 12.03 -2.57 7.93
C ASP A 143 11.30 -2.67 6.58
N ILE A 144 11.65 -1.81 5.63
CA ILE A 144 11.11 -1.84 4.25
C ILE A 144 11.48 -3.15 3.56
N LEU A 145 12.75 -3.55 3.58
CA LEU A 145 13.19 -4.82 2.96
C LEU A 145 12.61 -6.04 3.68
N ILE A 146 12.43 -5.96 5.00
CA ILE A 146 11.77 -7.04 5.76
C ILE A 146 10.30 -7.15 5.37
N ALA A 147 9.59 -6.02 5.27
CA ALA A 147 8.19 -5.99 4.84
C ALA A 147 8.02 -6.52 3.41
N ASP A 148 8.87 -6.10 2.48
CA ASP A 148 8.88 -6.57 1.09
C ASP A 148 9.12 -8.10 1.02
N SER A 149 10.05 -8.62 1.82
CA SER A 149 10.29 -10.07 1.89
C SER A 149 9.08 -10.85 2.41
N LEU A 150 8.28 -10.28 3.32
CA LEU A 150 7.06 -10.90 3.81
C LEU A 150 5.93 -10.83 2.77
N HIS A 151 5.89 -9.77 1.96
CA HIS A 151 4.99 -9.66 0.82
C HIS A 151 5.31 -10.72 -0.23
N THR A 152 6.56 -10.80 -0.68
CA THR A 152 7.03 -11.82 -1.64
C THR A 152 6.74 -13.23 -1.14
N LYS A 153 6.84 -13.49 0.17
CA LYS A 153 6.46 -14.78 0.77
C LYS A 153 4.96 -15.08 0.60
N SER A 154 4.08 -14.09 0.80
CA SER A 154 2.64 -14.26 0.58
C SER A 154 2.33 -14.54 -0.89
N ASP A 155 3.02 -13.87 -1.82
CA ASP A 155 2.86 -14.11 -3.26
C ASP A 155 3.34 -15.52 -3.65
N MET A 156 4.43 -16.01 -3.05
CA MET A 156 4.86 -17.39 -3.23
C MET A 156 3.80 -18.41 -2.79
N LEU A 157 3.08 -18.15 -1.70
CA LEU A 157 1.98 -19.01 -1.25
C LEU A 157 0.82 -18.98 -2.25
N ALA A 158 0.50 -17.81 -2.79
CA ALA A 158 -0.50 -17.66 -3.85
C ALA A 158 -0.10 -18.43 -5.12
N SER A 159 1.14 -18.27 -5.60
CA SER A 159 1.67 -19.02 -6.75
C SER A 159 1.73 -20.53 -6.48
N GLY A 160 1.96 -20.95 -5.23
CA GLY A 160 1.87 -22.35 -4.82
C GLY A 160 0.47 -22.93 -4.99
N SER A 161 -0.58 -22.14 -4.74
CA SER A 161 -1.97 -22.54 -4.99
C SER A 161 -2.25 -22.77 -6.48
N VAL A 162 -1.62 -21.99 -7.37
CA VAL A 162 -1.69 -22.16 -8.83
C VAL A 162 -0.98 -23.44 -9.26
N VAL A 163 0.21 -23.74 -8.73
CA VAL A 163 0.90 -25.00 -9.03
C VAL A 163 0.03 -26.19 -8.63
N PHE A 164 -0.57 -26.15 -7.44
CA PHE A 164 -1.50 -27.18 -6.99
C PHE A 164 -2.71 -27.32 -7.93
N ALA A 165 -3.29 -26.20 -8.37
CA ALA A 165 -4.40 -26.19 -9.31
C ALA A 165 -4.02 -26.78 -10.68
N LEU A 166 -2.82 -26.49 -11.19
CA LEU A 166 -2.30 -27.08 -12.44
C LEU A 166 -2.04 -28.58 -12.31
N ILE A 167 -1.50 -29.03 -11.17
CA ILE A 167 -1.33 -30.46 -10.87
C ILE A 167 -2.70 -31.17 -10.90
N ALA A 168 -3.69 -30.62 -10.18
CA ALA A 168 -5.04 -31.19 -10.16
C ALA A 168 -5.70 -31.19 -11.56
N ALA A 169 -5.51 -30.13 -12.35
CA ALA A 169 -5.95 -30.08 -13.74
C ALA A 169 -5.31 -31.18 -14.60
N ARG A 170 -4.02 -31.50 -14.37
CA ARG A 170 -3.33 -32.60 -15.06
C ARG A 170 -3.87 -33.98 -14.67
N PHE A 171 -4.37 -34.15 -13.45
CA PHE A 171 -5.04 -35.37 -12.98
C PHE A 171 -6.51 -35.47 -13.43
N GLY A 172 -6.98 -34.59 -14.30
CA GLY A 172 -8.34 -34.63 -14.86
C GLY A 172 -9.36 -33.78 -14.11
N LEU A 173 -8.91 -32.87 -13.22
CA LEU A 173 -9.77 -31.90 -12.50
C LEU A 173 -9.55 -30.47 -13.01
N PRO A 174 -9.91 -30.14 -14.26
CA PRO A 174 -9.69 -28.79 -14.82
C PRO A 174 -10.49 -27.71 -14.08
N GLN A 175 -11.54 -28.07 -13.34
CA GLN A 175 -12.28 -27.11 -12.51
C GLN A 175 -11.40 -26.48 -11.42
N MET A 176 -10.32 -27.12 -11.00
CA MET A 176 -9.42 -26.59 -9.98
C MET A 176 -8.66 -25.34 -10.46
N ASP A 177 -8.29 -25.28 -11.75
CA ASP A 177 -7.71 -24.07 -12.37
C ASP A 177 -8.71 -22.90 -12.36
N LEU A 178 -9.97 -23.19 -12.68
CA LEU A 178 -11.04 -22.20 -12.66
C LEU A 178 -11.30 -21.68 -11.24
N LEU A 179 -11.41 -22.57 -10.25
CA LEU A 179 -11.62 -22.21 -8.85
C LEU A 179 -10.46 -21.39 -8.28
N ALA A 180 -9.22 -21.77 -8.57
CA ALA A 180 -8.04 -21.02 -8.15
C ALA A 180 -7.99 -19.63 -8.81
N GLY A 181 -8.31 -19.54 -10.11
CA GLY A 181 -8.41 -18.27 -10.82
C GLY A 181 -9.48 -17.33 -10.24
N ILE A 182 -10.67 -17.86 -9.92
CA ILE A 182 -11.75 -17.11 -9.26
C ILE A 182 -11.28 -16.61 -7.89
N PHE A 183 -10.69 -17.49 -7.09
CA PHE A 183 -10.21 -17.16 -5.76
C PHE A 183 -9.20 -16.00 -5.79
N ILE A 184 -8.18 -16.08 -6.65
CA ILE A 184 -7.18 -15.02 -6.81
C ILE A 184 -7.84 -13.73 -7.30
N SER A 185 -8.76 -13.81 -8.26
CA SER A 185 -9.46 -12.63 -8.79
C SER A 185 -10.28 -11.91 -7.71
N ILE A 186 -10.98 -12.66 -6.84
CA ILE A 186 -11.70 -12.09 -5.69
C ILE A 186 -10.73 -11.42 -4.72
N MET A 187 -9.58 -12.04 -4.44
CA MET A 187 -8.55 -11.43 -3.58
C MET A 187 -8.04 -10.10 -4.15
N ILE A 188 -7.75 -10.05 -5.46
CA ILE A 188 -7.32 -8.81 -6.13
C ILE A 188 -8.43 -7.74 -6.04
N ALA A 189 -9.68 -8.10 -6.32
CA ALA A 189 -10.82 -7.18 -6.22
C ALA A 189 -11.00 -6.62 -4.81
N PHE A 190 -10.90 -7.46 -3.78
CA PHE A 190 -10.98 -7.04 -2.38
C PHE A 190 -9.84 -6.07 -2.00
N CYS A 191 -8.61 -6.38 -2.44
CA CYS A 191 -7.45 -5.51 -2.22
C CYS A 191 -7.68 -4.14 -2.87
N ALA A 192 -8.11 -4.12 -4.14
CA ALA A 192 -8.41 -2.89 -4.87
C ALA A 192 -9.48 -2.03 -4.16
N VAL A 193 -10.60 -2.63 -3.74
CA VAL A 193 -11.65 -1.91 -3.00
C VAL A 193 -11.15 -1.36 -1.67
N ARG A 194 -10.32 -2.12 -0.95
CA ARG A 194 -9.70 -1.66 0.31
C ARG A 194 -8.80 -0.44 0.07
N ILE A 195 -7.93 -0.49 -0.94
CA ILE A 195 -7.04 0.63 -1.30
C ILE A 195 -7.87 1.87 -1.66
N ILE A 196 -8.94 1.71 -2.46
CA ILE A 196 -9.83 2.83 -2.82
C ILE A 196 -10.48 3.41 -1.57
N LYS A 197 -11.00 2.58 -0.66
CA LYS A 197 -11.63 3.02 0.59
C LYS A 197 -10.66 3.80 1.48
N ASP A 198 -9.46 3.26 1.71
CA ASP A 198 -8.45 3.87 2.56
C ASP A 198 -7.94 5.19 1.95
N SER A 199 -7.73 5.21 0.63
CA SER A 199 -7.29 6.41 -0.10
C SER A 199 -8.39 7.48 -0.15
N THR A 200 -9.65 7.09 -0.34
CA THR A 200 -10.79 8.03 -0.33
C THR A 200 -10.95 8.65 1.05
N LYS A 201 -10.75 7.88 2.13
CA LYS A 201 -10.75 8.42 3.51
C LYS A 201 -9.71 9.54 3.67
N ILE A 202 -8.51 9.38 3.11
CA ILE A 202 -7.46 10.40 3.14
C ILE A 202 -7.86 11.63 2.30
N LEU A 203 -8.42 11.43 1.10
CA LEU A 203 -8.84 12.54 0.23
C LEU A 203 -10.00 13.35 0.82
N CYS A 204 -10.92 12.69 1.52
CA CYS A 204 -12.06 13.31 2.20
C CYS A 204 -11.71 13.87 3.59
N ASP A 205 -10.42 14.05 3.92
CA ASP A 205 -9.94 14.56 5.20
C ASP A 205 -10.50 13.79 6.41
N GLY A 206 -10.62 12.46 6.28
CA GLY A 206 -11.03 11.57 7.35
C GLY A 206 -10.02 11.51 8.49
N LEU A 207 -10.50 11.10 9.67
CA LEU A 207 -9.71 11.06 10.91
C LEU A 207 -8.38 10.29 10.73
N ALA A 208 -7.27 11.00 10.88
CA ALA A 208 -5.91 10.47 10.73
C ALA A 208 -5.34 9.93 12.06
N ILE A 209 -5.54 10.68 13.15
CA ILE A 209 -5.19 10.27 14.52
C ILE A 209 -6.43 10.42 15.39
N ASP A 210 -6.59 9.48 16.32
CA ASP A 210 -7.62 9.59 17.34
C ASP A 210 -7.48 10.88 18.18
N CYS A 211 -8.59 11.58 18.34
CA CYS A 211 -8.65 12.85 19.05
C CYS A 211 -8.24 12.71 20.51
N ASP A 212 -8.48 11.55 21.13
CA ASP A 212 -8.11 11.32 22.53
C ASP A 212 -6.61 11.18 22.71
N ASN A 213 -5.88 10.68 21.71
CA ASN A 213 -4.42 10.69 21.72
C ASN A 213 -3.87 12.13 21.73
N VAL A 214 -4.44 13.00 20.89
CA VAL A 214 -4.08 14.43 20.87
C VAL A 214 -4.40 15.10 22.21
N LYS A 215 -5.58 14.84 22.80
CA LYS A 215 -5.92 15.36 24.15
C LYS A 215 -4.91 14.90 25.19
N ASN A 216 -4.51 13.63 25.17
CA ASN A 216 -3.58 13.08 26.16
C ASN A 216 -2.19 13.69 26.06
N VAL A 217 -1.72 14.04 24.86
CA VAL A 217 -0.45 14.78 24.68
C VAL A 217 -0.54 16.19 25.29
N ILE A 218 -1.68 16.85 25.15
CA ILE A 218 -1.89 18.22 25.65
C ILE A 218 -2.11 18.25 27.17
N LYS A 219 -2.67 17.16 27.74
CA LYS A 219 -2.80 17.02 29.21
C LYS A 219 -1.43 17.25 29.87
N GLY A 220 -1.41 18.14 30.85
CA GLY A 220 -0.20 18.51 31.59
C GLY A 220 0.60 19.69 31.03
N ILE A 221 0.13 20.38 30.00
CA ILE A 221 0.67 21.72 29.67
C ILE A 221 0.08 22.74 30.67
N PRO A 222 0.91 23.49 31.41
CA PRO A 222 0.42 24.55 32.31
C PRO A 222 -0.38 25.60 31.54
N ASP A 223 -1.33 26.25 32.20
CA ASP A 223 -2.19 27.31 31.65
C ASP A 223 -3.22 26.88 30.57
N VAL A 224 -3.23 25.61 30.14
CA VAL A 224 -4.29 25.05 29.29
C VAL A 224 -5.46 24.60 30.18
N LYS A 225 -6.62 25.27 30.06
CA LYS A 225 -7.82 24.94 30.84
C LYS A 225 -8.67 23.87 30.18
N ARG A 226 -8.87 23.97 28.86
CA ARG A 226 -9.71 23.06 28.08
C ARG A 226 -9.16 22.89 26.67
N CYS A 227 -9.30 21.69 26.10
CA CYS A 227 -9.03 21.39 24.70
C CYS A 227 -10.24 20.72 24.07
N HIS A 228 -10.70 21.24 22.94
CA HIS A 228 -11.88 20.74 22.24
C HIS A 228 -11.83 21.02 20.74
N LYS A 229 -12.84 20.57 19.99
CA LYS A 229 -12.92 20.68 18.51
C LYS A 229 -11.64 20.22 17.78
N ILE A 230 -11.05 19.12 18.25
CA ILE A 230 -9.87 18.53 17.61
C ILE A 230 -10.29 17.91 16.28
N ARG A 231 -9.58 18.28 15.22
CA ARG A 231 -9.70 17.71 13.87
C ARG A 231 -8.31 17.26 13.43
N THR A 232 -8.23 16.04 12.92
CA THR A 232 -6.99 15.49 12.36
C THR A 232 -7.29 14.99 10.96
N ARG A 233 -6.38 15.29 10.02
CA ARG A 233 -6.51 14.90 8.61
C ARG A 233 -5.15 14.63 8.00
N GLY A 234 -5.14 14.05 6.80
CA GLY A 234 -3.92 13.82 6.03
C GLY A 234 -3.45 12.38 6.05
N ARG A 235 -2.21 12.18 5.59
CA ARG A 235 -1.58 10.86 5.45
C ARG A 235 -0.76 10.52 6.69
N PRO A 236 -0.45 9.24 6.97
CA PRO A 236 0.37 8.87 8.12
C PRO A 236 1.74 9.56 8.21
N ASP A 237 2.30 10.01 7.08
CA ASP A 237 3.57 10.73 6.98
C ASP A 237 3.41 12.26 6.78
N ASP A 238 2.17 12.76 6.75
CA ASP A 238 1.82 14.17 6.57
C ASP A 238 0.46 14.45 7.23
N ILE A 239 0.46 14.49 8.56
CA ILE A 239 -0.74 14.68 9.39
C ILE A 239 -0.86 16.14 9.80
N HIS A 240 -2.06 16.69 9.58
CA HIS A 240 -2.42 18.06 9.92
C HIS A 240 -3.42 18.01 11.08
N VAL A 241 -3.19 18.83 12.11
CA VAL A 241 -4.01 18.85 13.32
C VAL A 241 -4.53 20.26 13.58
N ASP A 242 -5.84 20.40 13.66
CA ASP A 242 -6.50 21.65 14.09
C ASP A 242 -7.15 21.43 15.45
N LEU A 243 -6.99 22.36 16.39
CA LEU A 243 -7.60 22.25 17.71
C LEU A 243 -7.90 23.60 18.35
N HIS A 244 -8.89 23.61 19.25
CA HIS A 244 -9.26 24.77 20.05
C HIS A 244 -8.78 24.59 21.49
N VAL A 245 -8.14 25.60 22.03
CA VAL A 245 -7.54 25.58 23.36
C VAL A 245 -8.01 26.79 24.16
N SER A 246 -8.67 26.54 25.28
CA SER A 246 -9.13 27.60 26.18
C SER A 246 -8.06 27.95 27.21
N VAL A 247 -7.74 29.23 27.32
CA VAL A 247 -6.79 29.82 28.28
C VAL A 247 -7.47 30.88 29.15
N ASP A 248 -6.75 31.42 30.14
CA ASP A 248 -7.27 32.48 31.00
C ASP A 248 -7.64 33.74 30.21
N THR A 249 -8.83 34.31 30.49
CA THR A 249 -9.38 35.49 29.79
C THR A 249 -8.51 36.74 29.94
N ASN A 250 -7.75 36.86 31.03
CA ASN A 250 -6.87 37.99 31.28
C ASN A 250 -5.44 37.75 30.78
N MET A 251 -5.20 36.66 30.04
CA MET A 251 -3.88 36.34 29.52
C MET A 251 -3.48 37.29 28.38
N HIS A 252 -2.29 37.87 28.50
CA HIS A 252 -1.69 38.62 27.40
C HIS A 252 -1.52 37.76 26.14
N VAL A 253 -1.80 38.35 24.98
CA VAL A 253 -1.71 37.70 23.66
C VAL A 253 -0.34 37.05 23.43
N ASP A 254 0.75 37.68 23.87
CA ASP A 254 2.10 37.14 23.72
C ASP A 254 2.29 35.83 24.49
N LYS A 255 1.73 35.74 25.71
CA LYS A 255 1.77 34.53 26.53
C LYS A 255 0.89 33.43 25.93
N ALA A 256 -0.29 33.80 25.43
CA ALA A 256 -1.18 32.89 24.73
C ALA A 256 -0.50 32.32 23.47
N HIS A 257 0.13 33.16 22.66
CA HIS A 257 0.88 32.78 21.47
C HIS A 257 2.04 31.82 21.82
N ALA A 258 2.77 32.09 22.90
CA ALA A 258 3.82 31.18 23.39
C ALA A 258 3.27 29.81 23.83
N ILE A 259 2.07 29.75 24.41
CA ILE A 259 1.40 28.49 24.75
C ILE A 259 1.01 27.72 23.48
N SER A 260 0.47 28.41 22.46
CA SER A 260 0.17 27.79 21.16
C SER A 260 1.42 27.13 20.56
N HIS A 261 2.55 27.83 20.51
CA HIS A 261 3.80 27.24 20.01
C HIS A 261 4.27 26.03 20.83
N LYS A 262 4.17 26.09 22.18
CA LYS A 262 4.48 24.94 23.03
C LYS A 262 3.59 23.74 22.73
N ILE A 263 2.30 23.95 22.46
CA ILE A 263 1.36 22.90 22.11
C ILE A 263 1.73 22.29 20.76
N GLN A 264 2.00 23.13 19.75
CA GLN A 264 2.43 22.68 18.41
C GLN A 264 3.68 21.79 18.50
N ASP A 265 4.72 22.26 19.19
CA ASP A 265 5.97 21.52 19.34
C ASP A 265 5.79 20.20 20.10
N LYS A 266 4.97 20.21 21.16
CA LYS A 266 4.70 18.99 21.93
C LYS A 266 3.99 17.94 21.08
N ILE A 267 2.97 18.35 20.32
CA ILE A 267 2.24 17.43 19.42
C ILE A 267 3.18 16.87 18.34
N LYS A 268 3.96 17.73 17.66
CA LYS A 268 4.91 17.29 16.61
C LYS A 268 5.98 16.34 17.14
N ARG A 269 6.43 16.50 18.39
CA ARG A 269 7.42 15.60 19.03
C ARG A 269 6.82 14.30 19.53
N SER A 270 5.60 14.34 20.07
CA SER A 270 4.96 13.17 20.67
C SER A 270 4.29 12.25 19.66
N ILE A 271 3.82 12.78 18.52
CA ILE A 271 3.13 11.99 17.51
C ILE A 271 3.91 12.02 16.19
N PRO A 272 4.58 10.92 15.82
CA PRO A 272 5.26 10.80 14.55
C PRO A 272 4.31 11.03 13.38
N GLY A 273 4.78 11.73 12.35
CA GLY A 273 3.99 12.02 11.14
C GLY A 273 3.18 13.32 11.18
N VAL A 274 3.06 13.98 12.32
CA VAL A 274 2.44 15.32 12.39
C VAL A 274 3.38 16.37 11.80
N THR A 275 2.97 16.96 10.69
CA THR A 275 3.72 17.97 9.95
C THR A 275 3.28 19.38 10.30
N ASP A 276 1.97 19.59 10.45
CA ASP A 276 1.40 20.89 10.80
C ASP A 276 0.34 20.82 11.90
N VAL A 277 0.33 21.87 12.73
CA VAL A 277 -0.59 21.99 13.87
C VAL A 277 -1.08 23.42 13.96
N ILE A 278 -2.39 23.63 13.87
CA ILE A 278 -3.03 24.93 14.05
C ILE A 278 -3.78 24.92 15.37
N VAL A 279 -3.39 25.84 16.26
CA VAL A 279 -4.03 26.01 17.57
C VAL A 279 -4.83 27.31 17.55
N HIS A 280 -6.15 27.19 17.66
CA HIS A 280 -7.03 28.33 17.89
C HIS A 280 -7.17 28.57 19.39
N ILE A 281 -6.76 29.75 19.86
CA ILE A 281 -6.84 30.11 21.28
C ILE A 281 -8.19 30.78 21.55
N GLU A 282 -8.88 30.30 22.58
CA GLU A 282 -10.14 30.85 23.06
C GLU A 282 -10.01 31.25 24.55
N PRO A 283 -10.80 32.23 25.02
CA PRO A 283 -10.96 32.45 26.46
C PRO A 283 -11.74 31.29 27.10
N PHE A 284 -11.45 30.98 28.37
CA PHE A 284 -12.16 29.98 29.18
C PHE A 284 -13.43 30.54 29.83
#